data_AF-A0A5C1AHG1-F1
#
_entry.id   AF-A0A5C1AHG1-F1
#
_cell.length_a   1.000
_cell.length_b   1.000
_cell.length_c   1.000
_cell.angle_alpha   90.00
_cell.angle_beta   90.00
_cell.angle_gamma   90.00
#
_symmetry.space_group_name_H-M   'P 1'
#
loop_
_entity.id
_entity.type
_entity.pdbx_description
1 polymer ?
#
loop_
_entity_poly.entity_id
_entity_poly.type
_entity_poly.pdbx_seq_one_letter_code
_entity_poly.pdbx_strand_id
1 'polypeptide(L)'
;MGALASDDDVARSDQDRDGRRNTYLADEEDVSERNVQAAILRCVVGNPFRRVALDPSWLTSTAVGLAKGIYVDRTFDRLPILGDALQDAGCVDADILAHCRGGPHVRGCGVVDLVMAKG
;
A
#
# COMPACT_ATOMS: atom_id res chain seq x y z
N MET A 1 5.14 49.88 45.28
CA MET A 1 6.03 50.94 44.77
C MET A 1 6.79 50.33 43.59
N GLY A 2 6.48 50.77 42.35
CA GLY A 2 7.04 50.30 41.06
C GLY A 2 6.49 48.95 40.59
N ALA A 3 5.52 48.79 39.70
CA ALA A 3 5.28 49.35 38.35
C ALA A 3 6.34 48.94 37.33
N LEU A 4 6.03 47.98 36.46
CA LEU A 4 5.66 48.20 35.04
C LEU A 4 5.80 46.87 34.27
N ALA A 5 4.69 46.41 33.68
CA ALA A 5 4.75 45.62 32.45
C ALA A 5 5.29 46.51 31.33
N SER A 6 6.01 45.95 30.36
CA SER A 6 5.69 46.17 28.94
C SER A 6 6.68 45.55 27.96
N ASP A 7 6.05 45.01 26.91
CA ASP A 7 6.37 45.14 25.49
C ASP A 7 7.44 44.24 24.88
N ASP A 8 6.92 43.31 24.06
CA ASP A 8 7.22 43.21 22.63
C ASP A 8 8.70 43.28 22.24
N ASP A 9 9.24 42.12 21.84
CA ASP A 9 10.08 42.10 20.64
C ASP A 9 9.84 40.80 19.87
N VAL A 10 8.73 40.85 19.13
CA VAL A 10 8.58 40.13 17.86
C VAL A 10 9.73 40.59 16.95
N ALA A 11 10.85 39.87 16.99
CA ALA A 11 11.84 39.89 15.93
C ALA A 11 11.80 38.56 15.19
N ARG A 12 10.72 38.39 14.41
CA ARG A 12 10.78 37.62 13.16
C ARG A 12 11.82 38.29 12.29
N SER A 13 13.09 37.87 12.38
CA SER A 13 14.08 38.25 11.37
C SER A 13 13.90 37.34 10.16
N ASP A 14 12.92 37.71 9.34
CA ASP A 14 12.82 37.35 7.93
C ASP A 14 14.10 37.78 7.22
N GLN A 15 15.00 36.84 6.93
CA GLN A 15 15.99 37.02 5.87
C GLN A 15 16.61 35.72 5.36
N ASP A 16 15.77 34.77 4.97
CA ASP A 16 16.10 33.87 3.86
C ASP A 16 15.62 34.53 2.57
N ARG A 17 16.53 35.26 1.90
CA ARG A 17 16.31 35.92 0.60
C ARG A 17 16.45 34.97 -0.60
N ASP A 18 16.65 33.68 -0.37
CA ASP A 18 16.59 32.67 -1.44
C ASP A 18 15.25 31.93 -1.34
N GLY A 19 14.31 32.30 -2.20
CA GLY A 19 12.91 31.88 -2.22
C GLY A 19 12.67 30.41 -2.56
N ARG A 20 13.48 29.51 -1.99
CA ARG A 20 13.37 28.07 -2.14
C ARG A 20 13.41 27.41 -0.77
N ARG A 21 12.44 27.76 0.09
CA ARG A 21 12.17 26.97 1.30
C ARG A 21 11.86 25.54 0.86
N ASN A 22 12.81 24.66 1.10
CA ASN A 22 12.64 23.22 0.97
C ASN A 22 11.62 22.78 2.04
N THR A 23 10.35 22.67 1.66
CA THR A 23 9.24 22.30 2.57
C THR A 23 9.20 20.81 2.93
N TYR A 24 10.31 20.08 2.76
CA TYR A 24 10.40 18.64 3.03
C TYR A 24 11.04 18.36 4.39
N LEU A 25 10.58 19.03 5.45
CA LEU A 25 10.62 18.42 6.78
C LEU A 25 9.27 17.74 6.96
N ALA A 26 9.15 16.57 6.33
CA ALA A 26 8.03 15.69 6.58
C ALA A 26 8.13 15.21 8.04
N ASP A 27 7.18 15.59 8.88
CA ASP A 27 7.04 15.00 10.22
C ASP A 27 6.92 13.47 10.10
N GLU A 28 7.39 12.71 11.09
CA GLU A 28 7.42 11.23 11.01
C GLU A 28 6.01 10.62 10.81
N GLU A 29 4.97 11.26 11.37
CA GLU A 29 3.56 10.88 11.17
C GLU A 29 3.13 10.99 9.69
N ASP A 30 3.65 12.00 9.02
CA ASP A 30 3.34 12.37 7.64
C ASP A 30 4.04 11.41 6.64
N VAL A 31 5.23 10.91 7.00
CA VAL A 31 5.91 9.81 6.29
C VAL A 31 5.15 8.48 6.45
N SER A 32 4.61 8.21 7.64
CA SER A 32 3.83 7.00 7.93
C SER A 32 2.57 6.92 7.07
N GLU A 33 1.79 8.01 6.99
CA GLU A 33 0.57 8.04 6.18
C GLU A 33 0.88 7.79 4.70
N ARG A 34 1.87 8.50 4.14
CA ARG A 34 2.28 8.31 2.73
C ARG A 34 2.71 6.87 2.44
N ASN A 35 3.37 6.20 3.38
CA ASN A 35 3.76 4.81 3.23
C ASN A 35 2.54 3.87 3.20
N VAL A 36 1.55 4.08 4.06
CA VAL A 36 0.30 3.31 4.08
C VAL A 36 -0.49 3.55 2.80
N GLN A 37 -0.66 4.81 2.39
CA GLN A 37 -1.34 5.16 1.15
C GLN A 37 -0.65 4.53 -0.07
N ALA A 38 0.67 4.60 -0.15
CA ALA A 38 1.44 3.98 -1.23
C ALA A 38 1.28 2.45 -1.24
N ALA A 39 1.19 1.81 -0.07
CA ALA A 39 0.96 0.37 0.03
C ALA A 39 -0.45 -0.02 -0.45
N ILE A 40 -1.48 0.76 -0.08
CA ILE A 40 -2.86 0.58 -0.57
C ILE A 40 -2.93 0.75 -2.08
N LEU A 41 -2.30 1.80 -2.63
CA LEU A 41 -2.26 2.03 -4.08
C LEU A 41 -1.61 0.85 -4.82
N ARG A 42 -0.49 0.33 -4.32
CA ARG A 42 0.14 -0.88 -4.87
C ARG A 42 -0.73 -2.12 -4.74
N CYS A 43 -1.53 -2.23 -3.67
CA CYS A 43 -2.47 -3.34 -3.53
C CYS A 43 -3.59 -3.29 -4.57
N VAL A 44 -4.12 -2.10 -4.87
CA VAL A 44 -5.25 -1.95 -5.79
C VAL A 44 -4.82 -1.99 -7.25
N VAL A 45 -3.79 -1.22 -7.60
CA VAL A 45 -3.36 -1.05 -9.00
C VAL A 45 -2.36 -2.14 -9.42
N GLY A 46 -1.73 -2.82 -8.45
CA GLY A 46 -0.60 -3.70 -8.72
C GLY A 46 0.65 -2.89 -9.14
N ASN A 47 1.55 -3.54 -9.86
CA ASN A 47 2.72 -2.87 -10.46
C ASN A 47 2.35 -2.32 -11.86
N PRO A 48 2.22 -1.00 -12.05
CA PRO A 48 1.84 -0.44 -13.35
C PRO A 48 2.93 -0.60 -14.43
N PHE A 49 4.19 -0.80 -14.02
CA PHE A 49 5.33 -0.96 -14.92
C PHE A 49 5.61 -2.43 -15.29
N ARG A 50 4.97 -3.37 -14.60
CA ARG A 50 5.05 -4.80 -14.90
C ARG A 50 3.66 -5.40 -14.83
N ARG A 51 3.03 -5.59 -15.99
CA ARG A 51 1.75 -6.32 -16.08
C ARG A 51 1.99 -7.77 -15.71
N VAL A 52 1.46 -8.17 -14.57
CA VAL A 52 1.45 -9.57 -14.14
C VAL A 52 0.41 -10.31 -14.98
N ALA A 53 0.85 -11.35 -15.69
CA ALA A 53 -0.03 -12.29 -16.38
C ALA A 53 -0.09 -13.59 -15.58
N LEU A 54 -1.29 -13.98 -15.12
CA LEU A 54 -1.49 -15.29 -14.51
C LEU A 54 -1.47 -16.37 -15.59
N ASP A 55 -0.64 -17.39 -15.38
CA ASP A 55 -0.69 -18.62 -16.15
C ASP A 55 -2.00 -19.37 -15.80
N PRO A 56 -2.81 -19.79 -16.79
CA PRO A 56 -4.04 -20.53 -16.53
C PRO A 56 -3.84 -21.81 -15.69
N SER A 57 -2.66 -22.43 -15.74
CA SER A 57 -2.34 -23.60 -14.92
C SER A 57 -2.36 -23.32 -13.42
N TRP A 58 -2.15 -22.06 -13.00
CA TRP A 58 -2.20 -21.66 -11.59
C TRP A 58 -3.63 -21.48 -11.08
N LEU A 59 -4.60 -21.34 -11.98
CA LEU A 59 -6.01 -21.06 -11.67
C LEU A 59 -6.79 -22.35 -11.36
N THR A 60 -6.28 -23.14 -10.42
CA THR A 60 -6.96 -24.34 -9.95
C THR A 60 -8.29 -24.00 -9.29
N SER A 61 -9.21 -24.97 -9.22
CA SER A 61 -10.50 -24.80 -8.53
C SER A 61 -10.33 -24.33 -7.08
N THR A 62 -9.27 -24.80 -6.41
CA THR A 62 -8.89 -24.37 -5.06
C THR A 62 -8.49 -22.90 -5.02
N ALA A 63 -7.56 -22.47 -5.89
CA ALA A 63 -7.11 -21.07 -5.93
C ALA A 63 -8.25 -20.11 -6.26
N VAL A 64 -9.09 -20.45 -7.25
CA VAL A 64 -10.26 -19.66 -7.62
C VAL A 64 -11.30 -19.63 -6.50
N GLY A 65 -11.54 -20.76 -5.83
CA GLY A 65 -12.46 -20.86 -4.69
C GLY A 65 -12.02 -20.00 -3.50
N LEU A 66 -10.73 -20.04 -3.17
CA LEU A 66 -10.14 -19.19 -2.12
C LEU A 66 -10.27 -17.70 -2.47
N ALA A 67 -9.94 -17.30 -3.70
CA ALA A 67 -10.07 -15.90 -4.13
C ALA A 67 -11.52 -15.40 -4.02
N LYS A 68 -12.50 -16.21 -4.46
CA LYS A 68 -13.93 -15.90 -4.34
C LYS A 68 -14.36 -15.74 -2.88
N GLY A 69 -13.97 -16.68 -2.01
CA GLY A 69 -14.28 -16.63 -0.58
C GLY A 69 -13.70 -15.39 0.09
N ILE A 70 -12.41 -15.09 -0.15
CA ILE A 70 -11.72 -13.90 0.37
C ILE A 70 -12.48 -12.63 -0.03
N TYR A 71 -12.88 -12.52 -1.31
CA TYR A 71 -13.57 -11.35 -1.82
C TYR A 71 -14.96 -11.17 -1.21
N VAL A 72 -15.76 -12.24 -1.15
CA VAL A 72 -17.14 -12.21 -0.63
C VAL A 72 -17.16 -11.92 0.86
N ASP A 73 -16.34 -12.64 1.63
CA ASP A 73 -16.30 -12.53 3.09
C ASP A 73 -15.50 -11.29 3.55
N ARG A 74 -14.79 -10.64 2.63
CA ARG A 74 -13.87 -9.51 2.89
C ARG A 74 -12.76 -9.88 3.88
N THR A 75 -12.32 -11.14 3.84
CA THR A 75 -11.28 -11.70 4.72
C THR A 75 -9.91 -11.64 4.06
N PHE A 76 -9.46 -10.42 3.75
CA PHE A 76 -8.20 -10.16 3.04
C PHE A 76 -6.95 -10.52 3.86
N ASP A 77 -7.09 -10.76 5.16
CA ASP A 77 -6.08 -11.36 6.03
C ASP A 77 -5.71 -12.80 5.61
N ARG A 78 -6.56 -13.47 4.81
CA ARG A 78 -6.33 -14.84 4.31
C ARG A 78 -5.57 -14.91 2.98
N LEU A 79 -5.12 -13.78 2.44
CA LEU A 79 -4.33 -13.72 1.21
C LEU A 79 -3.05 -14.58 1.23
N PRO A 80 -2.35 -14.80 2.37
CA PRO A 80 -1.23 -15.75 2.42
C PRO A 80 -1.64 -17.17 2.01
N ILE A 81 -2.86 -17.61 2.39
CA ILE A 81 -3.38 -18.95 2.04
C ILE A 81 -3.62 -19.06 0.53
N LEU A 82 -4.11 -17.98 -0.10
CA LEU A 82 -4.22 -17.92 -1.55
C LEU A 82 -2.84 -17.97 -2.22
N GLY A 83 -1.84 -17.29 -1.65
CA GLY A 83 -0.46 -17.33 -2.12
C GLY A 83 0.13 -18.74 -2.11
N ASP A 84 -0.11 -19.49 -1.04
CA ASP A 84 0.34 -20.88 -0.93
C ASP A 84 -0.38 -21.79 -1.94
N ALA A 85 -1.70 -21.63 -2.10
CA ALA A 85 -2.45 -22.38 -3.12
C ALA A 85 -1.98 -22.08 -4.56
N LEU A 86 -1.60 -20.83 -4.86
CA LEU A 86 -1.01 -20.46 -6.14
C LEU A 86 0.38 -21.09 -6.31
N GLN A 87 1.21 -21.10 -5.26
CA GLN A 87 2.52 -21.74 -5.29
C GLN A 87 2.42 -23.26 -5.50
N ASP A 88 1.49 -23.92 -4.82
CA ASP A 88 1.19 -25.35 -4.98
C ASP A 88 0.71 -25.68 -6.40
N ALA A 89 0.01 -24.74 -7.04
CA ALA A 89 -0.39 -24.84 -8.45
C ALA A 89 0.76 -24.54 -9.44
N GLY A 90 1.97 -24.28 -8.96
CA GLY A 90 3.16 -24.03 -9.77
C GLY A 90 3.47 -22.55 -10.03
N CYS A 91 2.84 -21.61 -9.32
CA CYS A 91 3.19 -20.19 -9.43
C CYS A 91 4.61 -19.93 -8.92
N VAL A 92 5.43 -19.35 -9.80
CA VAL A 92 6.83 -18.96 -9.50
C VAL A 92 7.04 -17.45 -9.58
N ASP A 93 5.99 -16.67 -9.82
CA ASP A 93 6.11 -15.21 -9.89
C ASP A 93 6.30 -14.64 -8.48
N ALA A 94 7.54 -14.22 -8.20
CA ALA A 94 7.93 -13.71 -6.89
C ALA A 94 7.13 -12.48 -6.45
N ASP A 95 6.70 -11.63 -7.37
CA ASP A 95 5.93 -10.42 -7.03
C ASP A 95 4.51 -10.78 -6.56
N ILE A 96 3.88 -11.76 -7.21
CA ILE A 96 2.56 -12.26 -6.81
C ILE A 96 2.64 -12.88 -5.42
N LEU A 97 3.62 -13.77 -5.21
CA LEU A 97 3.77 -14.48 -3.95
C LEU A 97 4.18 -13.53 -2.81
N ALA A 98 5.06 -12.57 -3.09
CA ALA A 98 5.43 -11.54 -2.12
C ALA A 98 4.24 -10.63 -1.78
N HIS A 99 3.41 -10.28 -2.76
CA HIS A 99 2.18 -9.53 -2.53
C HIS A 99 1.23 -10.32 -1.62
N CYS A 100 0.92 -11.58 -1.91
CA CYS A 100 0.03 -12.39 -1.08
C CYS A 100 0.48 -12.53 0.38
N ARG A 101 1.79 -12.47 0.64
CA ARG A 101 2.38 -12.67 1.96
C ARG A 101 2.64 -11.37 2.72
N GLY A 102 2.41 -10.21 2.12
CA GLY A 102 2.82 -8.94 2.69
C GLY A 102 1.87 -7.79 2.39
N GLY A 103 2.11 -6.67 3.06
CA GLY A 103 1.37 -5.43 2.85
C GLY A 103 -0.08 -5.45 3.33
N PRO A 104 -0.71 -4.28 3.44
CA PRO A 104 -2.13 -4.17 3.71
C PRO A 104 -2.93 -4.59 2.47
N HIS A 105 -3.95 -5.41 2.68
CA HIS A 105 -4.87 -5.83 1.64
C HIS A 105 -6.24 -5.18 1.84
N VAL A 106 -6.79 -4.69 0.73
CA VAL A 106 -8.09 -4.03 0.69
C VAL A 106 -8.93 -4.64 -0.42
N ARG A 107 -10.22 -4.28 -0.43
CA ARG A 107 -11.10 -4.59 -1.56
C ARG A 107 -10.54 -3.95 -2.84
N GLY A 108 -10.44 -4.76 -3.89
CA GLY A 108 -9.73 -4.40 -5.12
C GLY A 108 -8.28 -4.86 -5.15
N CYS A 109 -7.86 -5.76 -4.25
CA CYS A 109 -6.55 -6.40 -4.32
C CYS A 109 -6.33 -7.00 -5.72
N GLY A 110 -5.30 -6.50 -6.41
CA GLY A 110 -5.05 -6.83 -7.81
C GLY A 110 -4.85 -8.34 -8.03
N VAL A 111 -4.26 -9.07 -7.08
CA VAL A 111 -4.09 -10.53 -7.21
C VAL A 111 -5.44 -11.25 -7.16
N VAL A 112 -6.31 -10.89 -6.20
CA VAL A 112 -7.64 -11.50 -6.07
C VAL A 112 -8.48 -11.21 -7.31
N ASP A 113 -8.48 -9.95 -7.78
CA ASP A 113 -9.22 -9.54 -8.96
C ASP A 113 -8.68 -10.23 -10.23
N LEU A 114 -7.36 -10.40 -10.38
CA LEU A 114 -6.76 -11.12 -11.50
C LEU A 114 -7.14 -12.60 -11.51
N VAL A 115 -7.14 -13.27 -10.36
CA VAL A 115 -7.56 -14.67 -10.25
C VAL A 115 -9.04 -14.82 -10.62
N MET A 116 -9.91 -13.93 -10.14
CA MET A 116 -11.35 -13.96 -10.44
C MET A 116 -11.69 -13.53 -11.87
N ALA A 117 -10.86 -12.71 -12.53
CA ALA A 117 -11.09 -12.27 -13.90
C ALA A 117 -10.70 -13.33 -14.95
N LYS A 118 -9.87 -14.31 -14.57
CA LYS A 118 -9.31 -15.31 -15.50
C LYS A 118 -9.78 -16.75 -15.23
N GLY A 119 -10.42 -17.03 -14.09
CA GLY A 119 -10.92 -18.36 -13.71
C GLY A 119 -12.40 -18.38 -13.36
#